data_AF-A0A6A3E1L6-F1
#
_entry.id   AF-A0A6A3E1L6-F1
#
_cell.length_a   1.000
_cell.length_b   1.000
_cell.length_c   1.000
_cell.angle_alpha   90.00
_cell.angle_beta   90.00
_cell.angle_gamma   90.00
#
_symmetry.space_group_name_H-M   'P 1'
#
loop_
_entity.id
_entity.type
_entity.pdbx_description
1 polymer ?
#
loop_
_entity_poly.entity_id
_entity_poly.type
_entity_poly.pdbx_seq_one_letter_code
_entity_poly.pdbx_strand_id
1 'polypeptide(L)'
;MNSLPLWLILLVVMVWTKDCTGIAEDYIAFTGIVSLFSGTYYQHNLLNINFYMPNRCYNINCTDIDDKVKSANWDGLPTTGLAGKAYITFYADYNCKGSHTSALLPHNGGVREFVYPDGISAFMVRSESRKRQHGFADVCSWTGASVIGGNVSEPANGSR
;
A
#
# COMPACT_ATOMS: atom_id res chain seq x y z
N MET A 1 -47.23 -57.30 -27.01
CA MET A 1 -47.81 -56.96 -25.68
C MET A 1 -46.68 -56.99 -24.67
N ASN A 2 -46.44 -55.87 -23.97
CA ASN A 2 -45.69 -55.67 -22.71
C ASN A 2 -45.30 -54.18 -22.66
N SER A 3 -46.12 -53.34 -22.03
CA SER A 3 -46.07 -52.96 -20.60
C SER A 3 -44.98 -51.92 -20.32
N LEU A 4 -45.41 -50.66 -20.17
CA LEU A 4 -44.64 -49.56 -19.59
C LEU A 4 -44.40 -49.82 -18.09
N PRO A 5 -43.32 -49.25 -17.53
CA PRO A 5 -43.46 -48.59 -16.24
C PRO A 5 -43.03 -47.13 -16.33
N LEU A 6 -44.01 -46.29 -16.01
CA LEU A 6 -43.85 -44.94 -15.49
C LEU A 6 -43.37 -45.07 -14.02
N TRP A 7 -42.53 -44.13 -13.56
CA TRP A 7 -42.08 -43.82 -12.18
C TRP A 7 -40.54 -43.86 -12.09
N LEU A 8 -39.80 -42.92 -11.48
CA LEU A 8 -40.15 -41.72 -10.72
C LEU A 8 -38.86 -40.85 -10.61
N ILE A 9 -38.97 -39.56 -10.91
CA ILE A 9 -38.29 -38.40 -10.28
C ILE A 9 -36.75 -38.35 -10.30
N LEU A 10 -36.21 -37.54 -11.22
CA LEU A 10 -34.95 -36.83 -11.06
C LEU A 10 -35.15 -35.68 -10.06
N LEU A 11 -34.63 -35.80 -8.84
CA LEU A 11 -34.42 -34.65 -7.96
C LEU A 11 -33.09 -33.99 -8.35
N VAL A 12 -33.15 -33.01 -9.26
CA VAL A 12 -32.02 -32.09 -9.46
C VAL A 12 -32.10 -31.05 -8.34
N VAL A 13 -31.41 -31.32 -7.23
CA VAL A 13 -31.14 -30.28 -6.24
C VAL A 13 -30.02 -29.42 -6.81
N MET A 14 -30.37 -28.33 -7.49
CA MET A 14 -29.41 -27.26 -7.77
C MET A 14 -29.09 -26.59 -6.43
N VAL A 15 -28.07 -27.09 -5.76
CA VAL A 15 -27.42 -26.38 -4.65
C VAL A 15 -26.74 -25.18 -5.27
N TRP A 16 -27.35 -24.01 -5.11
CA TRP A 16 -26.70 -22.73 -5.38
C TRP A 16 -25.66 -22.53 -4.28
N THR A 17 -24.44 -23.01 -4.47
CA THR A 17 -23.32 -22.53 -3.65
C THR A 17 -23.07 -21.09 -4.08
N LYS A 18 -23.63 -20.14 -3.33
CA LYS A 18 -23.07 -18.79 -3.28
C LYS A 18 -21.75 -18.91 -2.52
N ASP A 19 -20.74 -19.39 -3.22
CA ASP A 19 -19.38 -19.30 -2.74
C ASP A 19 -18.98 -17.83 -2.86
N CYS A 20 -19.26 -17.07 -1.78
CA CYS A 20 -18.59 -15.81 -1.52
C CYS A 20 -17.10 -16.14 -1.40
N THR A 21 -16.38 -16.10 -2.52
CA THR A 21 -14.93 -16.21 -2.58
C THR A 21 -14.35 -14.91 -2.04
N GLY A 22 -14.48 -14.69 -0.74
CA GLY A 22 -13.60 -13.81 -0.01
C GLY A 22 -12.25 -14.50 0.05
N ILE A 23 -11.36 -14.18 -0.89
CA ILE A 23 -9.94 -14.48 -0.72
C ILE A 23 -9.53 -13.66 0.51
N ALA A 24 -9.28 -14.33 1.65
CA ALA A 24 -8.63 -13.67 2.76
C ALA A 24 -7.31 -13.11 2.22
N GLU A 25 -7.15 -11.78 2.22
CA GLU A 25 -5.88 -11.17 1.84
C GLU A 25 -4.83 -11.68 2.86
N ASP A 26 -3.93 -12.57 2.43
CA ASP A 26 -2.88 -13.18 3.24
C ASP A 26 -1.71 -12.20 3.37
N TYR A 27 -1.91 -11.15 4.17
CA TYR A 27 -0.87 -10.20 4.53
C TYR A 27 -0.86 -9.93 6.03
N ILE A 28 0.33 -9.59 6.54
CA ILE A 28 0.52 -9.13 7.90
C ILE A 28 0.35 -7.61 7.91
N ALA A 29 -0.85 -7.17 8.25
CA ALA A 29 -1.16 -5.76 8.44
C ALA A 29 -0.27 -5.15 9.54
N PHE A 30 0.02 -3.86 9.43
CA PHE A 30 0.66 -3.07 10.48
C PHE A 30 -0.04 -1.72 10.65
N THR A 31 0.36 -0.93 11.63
CA THR A 31 -0.10 0.46 11.76
C THR A 31 1.10 1.36 11.62
N GLY A 32 1.30 1.91 10.42
CA GLY A 32 2.47 2.71 10.10
C GLY A 32 2.10 4.13 9.71
N ILE A 33 3.03 5.04 9.96
CA ILE A 33 2.98 6.42 9.49
C ILE A 33 4.25 6.74 8.72
N VAL A 34 4.10 7.40 7.57
CA VAL A 34 5.19 8.03 6.83
C VAL A 34 4.88 9.52 6.72
N SER A 35 5.79 10.35 7.19
CA SER A 35 5.70 11.80 7.04
C SER A 35 6.69 12.28 5.99
N LEU A 36 6.20 13.10 5.07
CA LEU A 36 6.93 13.66 3.95
C LEU A 36 7.22 15.14 4.20
N PHE A 37 8.39 15.61 3.78
CA PHE A 37 8.88 16.95 4.10
C PHE A 37 9.50 17.61 2.87
N SER A 38 9.27 18.91 2.68
CA SER A 38 9.84 19.66 1.54
C SER A 38 11.22 20.26 1.82
N GLY A 39 11.66 20.24 3.07
CA GLY A 39 13.03 20.53 3.46
C GLY A 39 13.81 19.28 3.82
N THR A 40 15.13 19.40 3.85
CA THR A 40 16.02 18.39 4.45
C THR A 40 15.82 18.36 5.97
N TYR A 41 16.25 17.28 6.63
CA TYR A 41 16.18 17.11 8.09
C TYR A 41 14.77 17.32 8.65
N TYR A 42 13.75 16.84 7.93
CA TYR A 42 12.34 16.83 8.36
C TYR A 42 11.75 18.25 8.53
N GLN A 43 12.24 19.22 7.76
CA GLN A 43 11.70 20.58 7.76
C GLN A 43 10.52 20.71 6.80
N HIS A 44 9.54 21.53 7.16
CA HIS A 44 8.36 21.83 6.33
C HIS A 44 7.54 20.59 5.96
N ASN A 45 6.76 20.10 6.92
CA ASN A 45 5.87 18.95 6.73
C ASN A 45 4.92 19.18 5.55
N LEU A 46 4.91 18.24 4.60
CA LEU A 46 4.02 18.22 3.45
C LEU A 46 2.77 17.39 3.74
N LEU A 47 2.95 16.15 4.19
CA LEU A 47 1.86 15.21 4.40
C LEU A 47 2.28 14.09 5.34
N ASN A 48 1.35 13.68 6.19
CA ASN A 48 1.48 12.51 7.06
C ASN A 48 0.51 11.43 6.57
N ILE A 49 1.03 10.24 6.28
CA ILE A 49 0.29 9.17 5.61
C ILE A 49 0.23 7.98 6.56
N ASN A 50 -0.98 7.66 7.02
CA ASN A 50 -1.27 6.47 7.81
C ASN A 50 -1.68 5.34 6.88
N PHE A 51 -1.07 4.17 7.02
CA PHE A 51 -1.30 3.04 6.13
C PHE A 51 -1.00 1.74 6.85
N TYR A 52 -1.53 0.65 6.32
CA TYR A 52 -1.45 -0.66 6.98
C TYR A 52 -1.04 -1.81 6.08
N MET A 53 -0.97 -1.57 4.77
CA MET A 53 -0.74 -2.64 3.81
C MET A 53 0.74 -2.73 3.39
N PRO A 54 1.44 -3.84 3.69
CA PRO A 54 2.77 -4.07 3.16
C PRO A 54 2.68 -4.28 1.65
N ASN A 55 3.79 -4.13 0.93
CA ASN A 55 3.91 -4.46 -0.49
C ASN A 55 2.87 -3.81 -1.43
N ARG A 56 2.17 -2.78 -0.95
CA ARG A 56 1.35 -1.84 -1.72
C ARG A 56 2.23 -0.66 -2.14
N CYS A 57 2.03 -0.23 -3.37
CA CYS A 57 2.68 0.96 -3.87
C CYS A 57 1.80 2.19 -3.59
N TYR A 58 2.30 3.12 -2.79
CA TYR A 58 1.60 4.35 -2.46
C TYR A 58 2.13 5.47 -3.35
N ASN A 59 1.32 5.91 -4.30
CA ASN A 59 1.61 7.04 -5.18
C ASN A 59 1.27 8.34 -4.47
N ILE A 60 2.20 9.30 -4.49
CA ILE A 60 2.16 10.55 -3.71
C ILE A 60 2.41 11.80 -4.57
N ASN A 61 2.34 11.67 -5.89
CA ASN A 61 2.51 12.75 -6.87
C ASN A 61 1.30 13.71 -6.90
N CYS A 62 0.99 14.30 -5.74
CA CYS A 62 -0.13 15.24 -5.61
C CYS A 62 0.33 16.60 -6.10
N THR A 63 -0.52 17.43 -6.69
CA THR A 63 -0.13 18.77 -7.21
C THR A 63 0.69 19.59 -6.20
N ASP A 64 0.37 19.46 -4.91
CA ASP A 64 1.05 20.21 -3.84
C ASP A 64 2.30 19.53 -3.27
N ILE A 65 2.55 18.26 -3.60
CA ILE A 65 3.61 17.38 -3.03
C ILE A 65 4.62 16.94 -4.10
N ASP A 66 4.18 16.78 -5.34
CA ASP A 66 4.95 16.22 -6.45
C ASP A 66 6.28 16.97 -6.60
N ASP A 67 7.36 16.19 -6.70
CA ASP A 67 8.76 16.63 -6.78
C ASP A 67 9.25 17.55 -5.64
N LYS A 68 8.47 17.77 -4.59
CA LYS A 68 8.87 18.63 -3.45
C LYS A 68 9.47 17.85 -2.30
N VAL A 69 9.31 16.53 -2.24
CA VAL A 69 9.77 15.70 -1.12
C VAL A 69 11.30 15.65 -1.07
N LYS A 70 11.89 16.19 0.01
CA LYS A 70 13.35 16.20 0.24
C LYS A 70 13.80 15.36 1.43
N SER A 71 12.91 15.04 2.35
CA SER A 71 13.18 14.10 3.44
C SER A 71 11.90 13.40 3.87
N ALA A 72 12.05 12.26 4.56
CA ALA A 72 10.93 11.49 5.07
C ALA A 72 11.29 10.81 6.38
N ASN A 73 10.35 10.76 7.33
CA ASN A 73 10.48 9.96 8.53
C ASN A 73 9.27 9.02 8.66
N TRP A 74 9.39 8.03 9.52
CA TRP A 74 8.35 7.02 9.70
C TRP A 74 8.38 6.41 11.09
N ASP A 75 7.22 5.87 11.48
CA ASP A 75 7.03 5.12 12.71
C ASP A 75 6.04 3.96 12.50
N GLY A 76 6.06 2.96 13.39
CA GLY A 76 5.15 1.82 13.34
C GLY A 76 5.34 0.87 12.16
N LEU A 77 6.43 1.02 11.38
CA LEU A 77 6.72 0.15 10.25
C LEU A 77 7.24 -1.22 10.72
N PRO A 78 6.94 -2.31 9.98
CA PRO A 78 7.45 -3.63 10.31
C PRO A 78 8.98 -3.64 10.29
N THR A 79 9.58 -4.23 11.33
CA THR A 79 11.03 -4.40 11.47
C THR A 79 11.52 -5.76 10.97
N THR A 80 10.59 -6.70 10.77
CA THR A 80 10.84 -8.06 10.28
C THR A 80 9.85 -8.42 9.19
N GLY A 81 10.17 -9.46 8.42
CA GLY A 81 9.35 -9.91 7.30
C GLY A 81 10.13 -10.81 6.35
N LEU A 82 10.26 -10.40 5.09
CA LEU A 82 10.96 -11.07 4.00
C LEU A 82 12.35 -11.54 4.42
N ALA A 83 12.47 -12.86 4.64
CA ALA A 83 13.70 -13.48 5.12
C ALA A 83 14.29 -12.79 6.38
N GLY A 84 13.40 -12.41 7.32
CA GLY A 84 13.76 -11.74 8.57
C GLY A 84 14.06 -10.24 8.42
N LYS A 85 13.80 -9.64 7.27
CA LYS A 85 14.08 -8.22 6.99
C LYS A 85 12.86 -7.51 6.44
N ALA A 86 12.78 -6.21 6.70
CA ALA A 86 11.81 -5.31 6.09
C ALA A 86 12.52 -4.05 5.58
N TYR A 87 11.95 -3.43 4.55
CA TYR A 87 12.51 -2.23 3.95
C TYR A 87 11.40 -1.22 3.70
N ILE A 88 11.71 0.07 3.77
CA ILE A 88 10.93 1.09 3.09
C ILE A 88 11.70 1.54 1.86
N THR A 89 11.00 1.80 0.76
CA THR A 89 11.61 2.19 -0.51
C THR A 89 10.85 3.34 -1.11
N PHE A 90 11.59 4.37 -1.49
CA PHE A 90 11.08 5.58 -2.13
C PHE A 90 11.54 5.58 -3.58
N TYR A 91 10.63 5.90 -4.49
CA TYR A 91 10.78 5.80 -5.93
C TYR A 91 10.61 7.17 -6.56
N ALA A 92 11.47 7.49 -7.52
CA ALA A 92 11.38 8.72 -8.31
C ALA A 92 10.11 8.72 -9.17
N ASP A 93 9.71 7.57 -9.73
CA ASP A 93 8.58 7.52 -10.65
C ASP A 93 7.31 6.95 -10.00
N TYR A 94 6.17 7.38 -10.55
CA TYR A 94 4.84 6.82 -10.28
C TYR A 94 4.82 5.29 -10.46
N ASN A 95 3.96 4.62 -9.68
CA ASN A 95 3.79 3.17 -9.67
C ASN A 95 5.01 2.38 -9.19
N CYS A 96 5.84 2.98 -8.33
CA CYS A 96 7.03 2.37 -7.73
C CYS A 96 8.03 1.88 -8.78
N LYS A 97 8.36 2.80 -9.70
CA LYS A 97 9.29 2.57 -10.82
C LYS A 97 10.48 3.53 -10.74
N GLY A 98 11.37 3.44 -11.71
CA GLY A 98 12.49 4.36 -11.84
C GLY A 98 13.58 4.17 -10.79
N SER A 99 14.35 5.23 -10.61
CA SER A 99 15.38 5.31 -9.57
C SER A 99 14.73 5.20 -8.18
N HIS A 100 15.42 4.58 -7.22
CA HIS A 100 14.86 4.38 -5.89
C HIS A 100 15.94 4.31 -4.81
N THR A 101 15.60 4.78 -3.62
CA THR A 101 16.40 4.57 -2.40
C THR A 101 15.65 3.66 -1.43
N SER A 102 16.39 2.84 -0.69
CA SER A 102 15.83 1.91 0.29
C SER A 102 16.52 2.08 1.64
N ALA A 103 15.74 2.03 2.70
CA ALA A 103 16.25 1.88 4.06
C ALA A 103 15.84 0.51 4.62
N LEU A 104 16.78 -0.18 5.26
CA LEU A 104 16.49 -1.39 6.06
C LEU A 104 15.81 -0.96 7.36
N LEU A 105 14.73 -1.64 7.73
CA LEU A 105 14.00 -1.40 8.96
C LEU A 105 14.48 -2.36 10.08
N PRO A 106 14.61 -1.90 11.34
CA PRO A 106 14.44 -0.51 11.79
C PRO A 106 15.64 0.35 11.34
N HIS A 107 15.34 1.52 10.78
CA HIS A 107 16.31 2.57 10.50
C HIS A 107 16.15 3.66 11.57
N ASN A 108 17.08 4.62 11.68
CA ASN A 108 17.04 5.76 12.61
C ASN A 108 15.88 6.76 12.32
N GLY A 109 14.64 6.27 12.24
CA GLY A 109 13.41 7.03 12.08
C GLY A 109 13.18 7.65 10.69
N GLY A 110 14.15 7.68 9.77
CA GLY A 110 13.92 8.34 8.47
C GLY A 110 15.10 8.44 7.52
N VAL A 111 14.88 9.08 6.38
CA VAL A 111 15.87 9.60 5.43
C VAL A 111 15.93 11.12 5.58
N ARG A 112 17.08 11.64 6.04
CA ARG A 112 17.26 13.08 6.32
C ARG A 112 17.38 13.93 5.06
N GLU A 113 17.81 13.35 3.95
CA GLU A 113 17.99 14.05 2.67
C GLU A 113 17.94 13.02 1.54
N PHE A 114 17.04 13.24 0.57
CA PHE A 114 17.04 12.51 -0.69
C PHE A 114 18.00 13.16 -1.68
N VAL A 115 18.79 12.34 -2.37
CA VAL A 115 19.79 12.79 -3.37
C VAL A 115 19.25 12.57 -4.79
N TYR A 116 17.97 12.89 -5.02
CA TYR A 116 17.33 12.75 -6.34
C TYR A 116 16.91 14.11 -6.88
N PRO A 117 17.33 14.47 -8.11
CA PRO A 117 16.92 15.74 -8.71
C PRO A 117 15.44 15.76 -9.08
N ASP A 118 14.87 14.59 -9.39
CA ASP A 118 13.51 14.42 -9.90
C ASP A 118 12.49 14.14 -8.78
N GLY A 119 12.87 14.32 -7.51
CA GLY A 119 11.97 14.14 -6.37
C GLY A 119 11.55 12.68 -6.11
N ILE A 120 10.44 12.52 -5.37
CA ILE A 120 9.87 11.22 -4.98
C ILE A 120 8.38 11.24 -5.31
N SER A 121 7.92 10.34 -6.18
CA SER A 121 6.51 10.21 -6.56
C SER A 121 5.81 8.98 -5.95
N ALA A 122 6.54 8.03 -5.38
CA ALA A 122 5.93 6.86 -4.73
C ALA A 122 6.79 6.25 -3.62
N PHE A 123 6.15 5.50 -2.72
CA PHE A 123 6.85 4.67 -1.75
C PHE A 123 6.18 3.30 -1.55
N MET A 124 6.94 2.35 -1.01
CA MET A 124 6.46 1.01 -0.65
C MET A 124 7.22 0.47 0.55
N VAL A 125 6.49 -0.10 1.51
CA VAL A 125 7.07 -0.94 2.57
C VAL A 125 7.13 -2.38 2.07
N ARG A 126 8.32 -2.97 2.03
CA ARG A 126 8.61 -4.31 1.54
C ARG A 126 8.92 -5.22 2.73
N SER A 127 7.90 -5.88 3.26
CA SER A 127 8.03 -6.84 4.36
C SER A 127 7.57 -8.25 3.98
N GLU A 128 6.93 -8.47 2.84
CA GLU A 128 6.49 -9.81 2.42
C GLU A 128 7.18 -10.25 1.13
N SER A 129 7.37 -9.31 0.21
CA SER A 129 8.03 -9.55 -1.07
C SER A 129 8.98 -8.41 -1.45
N ARG A 130 9.86 -8.68 -2.41
CA ARG A 130 10.63 -7.60 -3.07
C ARG A 130 9.81 -6.85 -4.10
N LYS A 131 8.71 -7.46 -4.58
CA LYS A 131 7.84 -6.93 -5.62
C LYS A 131 6.54 -6.40 -4.99
N ARG A 132 5.87 -5.50 -5.71
CA ARG A 132 4.50 -5.09 -5.40
C ARG A 132 3.57 -6.32 -5.45
N GLN A 133 2.74 -6.49 -4.44
CA GLN A 133 1.72 -7.54 -4.36
C GLN A 133 0.31 -6.97 -4.21
N HIS A 134 0.15 -5.92 -3.41
CA HIS A 134 -1.19 -5.40 -3.04
C HIS A 134 -1.61 -4.17 -3.84
N GLY A 135 -1.29 -4.17 -5.13
CA GLY A 135 -1.70 -3.12 -6.06
C GLY A 135 -1.14 -1.73 -5.74
N PHE A 136 -1.93 -0.72 -6.08
CA PHE A 136 -1.58 0.68 -5.95
C PHE A 136 -2.62 1.41 -5.09
N ALA A 137 -2.14 2.37 -4.30
CA ALA A 137 -2.97 3.37 -3.65
C ALA A 137 -2.55 4.74 -4.19
N ASP A 138 -3.54 5.51 -4.64
CA ASP A 138 -3.34 6.91 -4.98
C ASP A 138 -3.66 7.76 -3.74
N VAL A 139 -2.63 8.16 -3.02
CA VAL A 139 -2.74 8.92 -1.76
C VAL A 139 -3.39 10.28 -2.02
N CYS A 140 -3.22 10.84 -3.22
CA CYS A 140 -3.75 12.14 -3.59
C CYS A 140 -5.28 12.15 -3.70
N SER A 141 -5.89 10.98 -3.81
CA SER A 141 -7.35 10.81 -3.77
C SER A 141 -7.92 10.76 -2.35
N TRP A 142 -7.07 10.73 -1.31
CA TRP A 142 -7.51 10.59 0.07
C TRP A 142 -7.90 11.94 0.68
N THR A 143 -8.95 11.93 1.51
CA THR A 143 -9.42 13.12 2.21
C THR A 143 -8.31 13.73 3.07
N GLY A 144 -7.91 14.97 2.76
CA GLY A 144 -6.86 15.70 3.45
C GLY A 144 -5.50 15.74 2.73
N ALA A 145 -5.35 15.06 1.59
CA ALA A 145 -4.07 15.01 0.85
C ALA A 145 -3.61 16.35 0.28
N SER A 146 -4.54 17.27 -0.01
CA SER A 146 -4.24 18.63 -0.51
C SER A 146 -3.95 19.65 0.60
N VAL A 147 -3.93 19.24 1.86
CA VAL A 147 -3.63 20.13 2.99
C VAL A 147 -2.15 19.99 3.32
N ILE A 148 -1.37 21.07 3.18
CA ILE A 148 0.04 21.09 3.61
C ILE A 148 0.13 20.83 5.12
N GLY A 149 0.95 19.87 5.51
CA GLY A 149 1.03 19.37 6.89
C GLY A 149 -0.16 18.52 7.32
N GLY A 150 -1.02 18.14 6.36
CA GLY A 150 -2.21 17.35 6.59
C GLY A 150 -1.92 15.92 7.04
N ASN A 151 -2.98 15.23 7.45
CA ASN A 151 -2.94 13.81 7.81
C ASN A 151 -3.97 13.09 6.96
N VAL A 152 -3.54 12.00 6.33
CA VAL A 152 -4.40 11.12 5.54
C VAL A 152 -4.27 9.70 6.05
N SER A 153 -5.28 8.89 5.80
CA SER A 153 -5.31 7.49 6.20
C SER A 153 -5.80 6.63 5.06
N GLU A 154 -5.17 5.48 4.87
CA GLU A 154 -5.62 4.48 3.93
C GLU A 154 -7.07 4.09 4.24
N PRO A 155 -8.00 4.22 3.28
CA PRO A 155 -9.38 3.85 3.50
C PRO A 155 -9.47 2.34 3.74
N ALA A 156 -10.30 1.92 4.69
CA ALA A 156 -10.58 0.52 4.91
C ALA A 156 -11.07 -0.13 3.60
N ASN A 157 -10.48 -1.28 3.24
CA ASN A 157 -10.80 -2.05 2.04
C ASN A 157 -12.25 -2.55 2.14
N GLY A 158 -13.20 -1.71 1.76
CA GLY A 158 -14.63 -1.91 2.02
C GLY A 158 -15.50 -1.02 1.15
N SER A 159 -15.31 -1.07 -0.17
CA SER A 159 -16.31 -0.78 -1.21
C SER A 159 -15.69 -0.77 -2.61
N ARG A 160 -15.67 -1.95 -3.23
CA ARG A 160 -15.99 -2.09 -4.66
C ARG A 160 -16.90 -3.30 -4.82
#